data_AF-A0A9R1PCG1-F1
#
_entry.id   AF-A0A9R1PCG1-F1
#
_cell.length_a   1.000
_cell.length_b   1.000
_cell.length_c   1.000
_cell.angle_alpha   90.00
_cell.angle_beta   90.00
_cell.angle_gamma   90.00
#
_symmetry.space_group_name_H-M   'P 1'
#
loop_
_entity.id
_entity.type
_entity.pdbx_description
1 polymer ?
#
loop_
_entity_poly.entity_id
_entity_poly.type
_entity_poly.pdbx_seq_one_letter_code
_entity_poly.pdbx_strand_id
1 'polypeptide(L)'
;MKKNEKALLTVKPQYGFGEQGRPASRDEAAVPPNAMLHIDLQLVSWKTVAEIGNDKTILKKILQEGEGYDRPKDCSTVKVKLIGKLDDGTIFVKKGHDGQEPFEFKTDEDQVIQGLDAAVLSMKRGEIAFVTIPPEHAFGSDETKQDLAIVPPNTTVYYDVELVSFDKEKESWELKDNAEKIEAAAKKKDEGNVWFKMGKYARASKRYGKVIV
;
A
#
# COMPACT_ATOMS: atom_id res chain seq x y z
N MET A 1 -16.27 19.70 -3.14
CA MET A 1 -15.60 20.55 -4.15
C MET A 1 -14.93 19.66 -5.18
N LYS A 2 -14.96 20.06 -6.45
CA LYS A 2 -14.22 19.46 -7.57
C LYS A 2 -12.85 20.13 -7.70
N LYS A 3 -11.96 19.54 -8.51
CA LYS A 3 -10.63 20.10 -8.76
C LYS A 3 -10.76 21.51 -9.35
N ASN A 4 -10.00 22.45 -8.81
CA ASN A 4 -10.02 23.89 -9.10
C ASN A 4 -11.32 24.63 -8.77
N GLU A 5 -12.28 24.00 -8.09
CA GLU A 5 -13.50 24.68 -7.64
C GLU A 5 -13.16 25.77 -6.61
N LYS A 6 -13.82 26.91 -6.73
CA LYS A 6 -13.80 28.01 -5.76
C LYS A 6 -15.18 28.11 -5.12
N ALA A 7 -15.22 28.27 -3.81
CA ALA A 7 -16.45 28.42 -3.04
C ALA A 7 -16.27 29.46 -1.95
N LEU A 8 -17.30 30.27 -1.72
CA LEU A 8 -17.42 31.11 -0.54
C LEU A 8 -18.25 30.35 0.50
N LEU A 9 -17.63 29.95 1.59
CA LEU A 9 -18.27 29.20 2.67
C LEU A 9 -18.80 30.16 3.72
N THR A 10 -20.06 29.97 4.15
CA THR A 10 -20.61 30.61 5.35
C THR A 10 -20.65 29.59 6.46
N VAL A 11 -19.78 29.74 7.47
CA VAL A 11 -19.50 28.73 8.49
C VAL A 11 -20.05 29.19 9.84
N LYS A 12 -21.01 28.42 10.37
CA LYS A 12 -21.56 28.65 11.72
C LYS A 12 -20.46 28.47 12.79
N PRO A 13 -20.57 29.14 13.94
CA PRO A 13 -19.52 29.09 14.98
C PRO A 13 -19.15 27.68 15.43
N GLN A 14 -20.13 26.77 15.50
CA GLN A 14 -19.94 25.36 15.86
C GLN A 14 -19.00 24.56 14.93
N TYR A 15 -18.78 25.04 13.70
CA TYR A 15 -17.84 24.46 12.74
C TYR A 15 -16.58 25.32 12.55
N GLY A 16 -16.49 26.45 13.25
CA GLY A 16 -15.35 27.36 13.28
C GLY A 16 -14.68 27.33 14.66
N PHE A 17 -14.69 28.47 15.36
CA PHE A 17 -14.00 28.64 16.65
C PHE A 17 -14.92 28.62 17.88
N GLY A 18 -16.21 28.34 17.70
CA GLY A 18 -17.18 28.17 18.78
C GLY A 18 -17.27 29.34 19.76
N GLU A 19 -17.68 29.04 21.00
CA GLU A 19 -17.83 30.03 22.07
C GLU A 19 -16.51 30.63 22.55
N GLN A 20 -15.39 29.95 22.33
CA GLN A 20 -14.09 30.43 22.79
C GLN A 20 -13.47 31.45 21.81
N GLY A 21 -13.83 31.37 20.52
CA GLY A 21 -13.16 32.16 19.50
C GLY A 21 -11.68 31.77 19.35
N ARG A 22 -10.88 32.69 18.83
CA ARG A 22 -9.42 32.54 18.70
C ARG A 22 -8.76 33.87 19.02
N PRO A 23 -7.74 33.93 19.89
CA PRO A 23 -6.95 35.15 20.06
C PRO A 23 -6.18 35.50 18.77
N ALA A 24 -5.71 36.74 18.66
CA ALA A 24 -4.85 37.12 17.54
C ALA A 24 -3.51 36.37 17.63
N SER A 25 -2.97 35.96 16.49
CA SER A 25 -1.61 35.42 16.35
C SER A 25 -0.79 36.38 15.47
N ARG A 26 0.51 36.12 15.30
CA ARG A 26 1.43 37.07 14.61
C ARG A 26 0.89 37.57 13.26
N ASP A 27 0.30 36.67 12.48
CA ASP A 27 -0.14 36.95 11.12
C ASP A 27 -1.67 36.85 10.96
N GLU A 28 -2.42 36.66 12.06
CA GLU A 28 -3.85 36.39 11.99
C GLU A 28 -4.65 37.19 13.01
N ALA A 29 -5.74 37.80 12.54
CA ALA A 29 -6.67 38.51 13.40
C ALA A 29 -7.38 37.58 14.41
N ALA A 30 -7.77 38.17 15.54
CA ALA A 30 -8.61 37.50 16.51
C ALA A 30 -9.98 37.16 15.91
N VAL A 31 -10.51 36.00 16.27
CA VAL A 31 -11.88 35.57 15.96
C VAL A 31 -12.71 35.69 17.24
N PRO A 32 -13.75 36.53 17.28
CA PRO A 32 -14.59 36.64 18.47
C PRO A 32 -15.30 35.32 18.83
N PRO A 33 -15.62 35.11 20.12
CA PRO A 33 -16.61 34.13 20.56
C PRO A 33 -17.87 34.13 19.70
N ASN A 34 -18.32 32.94 19.30
CA ASN A 34 -19.54 32.74 18.52
C ASN A 34 -19.58 33.46 17.16
N ALA A 35 -18.43 33.80 16.59
CA ALA A 35 -18.36 34.45 15.28
C ALA A 35 -18.70 33.47 14.13
N MET A 36 -19.51 33.96 13.18
CA MET A 36 -19.71 33.31 11.89
C MET A 36 -18.56 33.66 10.96
N LEU A 37 -18.04 32.69 10.21
CA LEU A 37 -16.92 32.89 9.29
C LEU A 37 -17.40 32.89 7.84
N HIS A 38 -16.78 33.75 7.04
CA HIS A 38 -16.86 33.73 5.58
C HIS A 38 -15.48 33.36 5.04
N ILE A 39 -15.39 32.22 4.36
CA ILE A 39 -14.11 31.65 3.92
C ILE A 39 -14.13 31.48 2.40
N ASP A 40 -13.24 32.19 1.71
CA ASP A 40 -12.92 31.91 0.31
C ASP A 40 -12.01 30.69 0.24
N LEU A 41 -12.56 29.58 -0.26
CA LEU A 41 -11.85 28.31 -0.38
C LEU A 41 -11.68 27.93 -1.85
N GLN A 42 -10.46 27.56 -2.24
CA GLN A 42 -10.16 26.97 -3.54
C GLN A 42 -9.55 25.57 -3.36
N LEU A 43 -10.21 24.54 -3.93
CA LEU A 43 -9.65 23.20 -3.96
C LEU A 43 -8.71 23.05 -5.16
N VAL A 44 -7.41 23.26 -4.99
CA VAL A 44 -6.43 23.19 -6.08
C VAL A 44 -6.25 21.76 -6.60
N SER A 45 -5.98 20.81 -5.71
CA SER A 45 -5.82 19.39 -6.03
C SER A 45 -5.88 18.55 -4.76
N TRP A 46 -6.06 17.24 -4.92
CA TRP A 46 -5.90 16.27 -3.84
C TRP A 46 -5.13 15.06 -4.38
N LYS A 47 -4.63 14.25 -3.46
CA LYS A 47 -4.12 12.90 -3.75
C LYS A 47 -5.04 11.90 -3.06
N THR A 48 -5.41 10.85 -3.77
CA THR A 48 -6.24 9.77 -3.22
C THR A 48 -5.40 9.00 -2.19
N VAL A 49 -5.97 8.78 -1.01
CA VAL A 49 -5.39 7.91 0.02
C VAL A 49 -6.35 6.75 0.24
N ALA A 50 -5.85 5.54 0.06
CA ALA A 50 -6.58 4.30 0.32
C ALA A 50 -6.07 3.67 1.62
N GLU A 51 -6.99 3.20 2.44
CA GLU A 51 -6.71 2.37 3.61
C GLU A 51 -6.71 0.90 3.17
N ILE A 52 -5.63 0.18 3.47
CA ILE A 52 -5.38 -1.19 3.05
C ILE A 52 -5.31 -2.10 4.28
N GLY A 53 -5.67 -3.37 4.11
CA GLY A 53 -5.75 -4.35 5.20
C GLY A 53 -7.10 -4.33 5.91
N ASN A 54 -7.38 -5.39 6.66
CA ASN A 54 -8.65 -5.55 7.39
C ASN A 54 -8.78 -4.53 8.54
N ASP A 55 -7.65 -4.16 9.14
CA ASP A 55 -7.50 -3.17 10.20
C ASP A 55 -7.33 -1.74 9.66
N LYS A 56 -7.20 -1.58 8.34
CA LYS A 56 -7.13 -0.28 7.64
C LYS A 56 -5.96 0.62 8.06
N THR A 57 -4.90 0.02 8.59
CA THR A 57 -3.74 0.75 9.15
C THR A 57 -2.68 1.08 8.11
N ILE A 58 -2.62 0.33 7.00
CA ILE A 58 -1.70 0.61 5.89
C ILE A 58 -2.30 1.72 5.03
N LEU A 59 -1.59 2.83 4.88
CA LEU A 59 -2.06 3.98 4.10
C LEU A 59 -1.31 4.03 2.76
N LYS A 60 -2.05 3.94 1.66
CA LYS A 60 -1.50 4.08 0.30
C LYS A 60 -1.98 5.39 -0.33
N LYS A 61 -1.08 6.34 -0.48
CA LYS A 61 -1.31 7.60 -1.19
C LYS A 61 -0.90 7.47 -2.65
N ILE A 62 -1.86 7.55 -3.56
CA ILE A 62 -1.61 7.45 -5.00
C ILE A 62 -0.95 8.75 -5.48
N LEU A 63 0.25 8.63 -6.04
CA LEU A 63 1.02 9.73 -6.62
C LEU A 63 0.79 9.84 -8.12
N GLN A 64 0.67 8.69 -8.79
CA GLN A 64 0.31 8.56 -10.19
C GLN A 64 -0.64 7.37 -10.32
N GLU A 65 -1.79 7.60 -10.97
CA GLU A 65 -2.74 6.54 -11.27
C GLU A 65 -2.14 5.54 -12.25
N GLY A 66 -2.37 4.25 -12.00
CA GLY A 66 -2.02 3.20 -12.96
C GLY A 66 -3.08 3.02 -14.05
N GLU A 67 -2.75 2.20 -15.03
CA GLU A 67 -3.57 1.92 -16.20
C GLU A 67 -4.40 0.65 -16.03
N GLY A 68 -5.50 0.57 -16.77
CA GLY A 68 -6.39 -0.58 -16.79
C GLY A 68 -7.23 -0.75 -15.52
N TYR A 69 -7.86 -1.92 -15.42
CA TYR A 69 -8.73 -2.30 -14.30
C TYR A 69 -8.16 -3.45 -13.47
N ASP A 70 -7.18 -4.15 -14.02
CA ASP A 70 -6.56 -5.31 -13.38
C ASP A 70 -5.57 -4.92 -12.29
N ARG A 71 -5.45 -5.82 -11.33
CA ARG A 71 -4.50 -5.73 -10.22
C ARG A 71 -3.85 -7.09 -9.97
N PRO A 72 -2.76 -7.07 -9.19
CA PRO A 72 -2.30 -8.12 -8.32
C PRO A 72 -3.32 -9.20 -7.96
N LYS A 73 -3.06 -10.49 -8.14
CA LYS A 73 -3.74 -11.54 -7.36
C LYS A 73 -2.73 -12.32 -6.53
N ASP A 74 -3.18 -13.07 -5.54
CA ASP A 74 -2.35 -14.04 -4.81
C ASP A 74 -1.57 -14.94 -5.79
N CYS A 75 -0.27 -15.10 -5.55
CA CYS A 75 0.69 -15.79 -6.41
C CYS A 75 1.05 -15.11 -7.73
N SER A 76 0.66 -13.86 -7.96
CA SER A 76 1.12 -13.15 -9.17
C SER A 76 2.61 -12.85 -9.05
N THR A 77 3.32 -12.99 -10.17
CA THR A 77 4.68 -12.45 -10.27
C THR A 77 4.57 -10.97 -10.55
N VAL A 78 5.16 -10.14 -9.70
CA VAL A 78 5.11 -8.68 -9.83
C VAL A 78 6.51 -8.12 -9.98
N LYS A 79 6.64 -7.07 -10.78
CA LYS A 79 7.87 -6.30 -10.96
C LYS A 79 7.66 -4.89 -10.46
N VAL A 80 8.47 -4.46 -9.50
CA VAL A 80 8.34 -3.16 -8.85
C VAL A 80 9.67 -2.39 -8.83
N LYS A 81 9.58 -1.07 -8.74
CA LYS A 81 10.69 -0.26 -8.23
C LYS A 81 10.29 0.28 -6.87
N LEU A 82 11.20 0.23 -5.91
CA LEU A 82 10.89 0.65 -4.55
C LEU A 82 12.05 1.35 -3.85
N ILE A 83 11.69 2.27 -2.96
CA ILE A 83 12.58 2.91 -2.01
C ILE A 83 11.89 2.90 -0.65
N GLY A 84 12.46 2.18 0.32
CA GLY A 84 12.00 2.16 1.70
C GLY A 84 12.80 3.11 2.58
N LYS A 85 12.11 3.89 3.40
CA LYS A 85 12.64 4.97 4.23
C LYS A 85 12.09 4.94 5.65
N LEU A 86 12.90 5.41 6.60
CA LEU A 86 12.47 5.76 7.95
C LEU A 86 11.80 7.15 7.96
N ASP A 87 11.24 7.54 9.10
CA ASP A 87 10.56 8.84 9.30
C ASP A 87 11.51 10.03 9.16
N ASP A 88 12.78 9.87 9.54
CA ASP A 88 13.85 10.85 9.35
C ASP A 88 14.33 10.97 7.88
N GLY A 89 13.81 10.13 6.97
CA GLY A 89 14.17 10.09 5.57
C GLY A 89 15.33 9.15 5.21
N THR A 90 15.94 8.46 6.19
CA THR A 90 17.02 7.48 5.97
C THR A 90 16.52 6.35 5.08
N ILE A 91 17.18 6.13 3.94
CA ILE A 91 16.86 5.04 3.02
C ILE A 91 17.50 3.75 3.53
N PHE A 92 16.68 2.76 3.87
CA PHE A 92 17.16 1.45 4.31
C PHE A 92 17.15 0.39 3.22
N VAL A 93 16.35 0.58 2.16
CA VAL A 93 16.29 -0.32 1.00
C VAL A 93 15.97 0.46 -0.28
N LYS A 94 16.62 0.09 -1.39
CA LYS A 94 16.35 0.64 -2.73
C LYS A 94 16.54 -0.48 -3.75
N LYS A 95 15.50 -0.80 -4.52
CA LYS A 95 15.53 -1.89 -5.52
C LYS A 95 14.83 -1.49 -6.81
N GLY A 96 15.34 -1.95 -7.95
CA GLY A 96 14.77 -1.64 -9.28
C GLY A 96 15.06 -0.24 -9.79
N HIS A 97 16.08 0.43 -9.24
CA HIS A 97 16.49 1.79 -9.60
C HIS A 97 17.95 1.80 -10.09
N ASP A 98 18.44 2.96 -10.52
CA ASP A 98 19.86 3.19 -10.88
C ASP A 98 20.41 2.23 -11.95
N GLY A 99 19.59 1.93 -12.97
CA GLY A 99 19.96 1.01 -14.05
C GLY A 99 19.81 -0.48 -13.72
N GLN A 100 19.35 -0.82 -12.51
CA GLN A 100 18.99 -2.19 -12.15
C GLN A 100 17.65 -2.60 -12.79
N GLU A 101 17.51 -3.89 -13.07
CA GLU A 101 16.21 -4.46 -13.44
C GLU A 101 15.19 -4.29 -12.30
N PRO A 102 13.89 -4.10 -12.62
CA PRO A 102 12.83 -4.05 -11.62
C PRO A 102 12.89 -5.24 -10.64
N PHE A 103 12.66 -4.98 -9.36
CA PHE A 103 12.63 -6.01 -8.34
C PHE A 103 11.42 -6.92 -8.56
N GLU A 104 11.68 -8.20 -8.77
CA GLU A 104 10.66 -9.21 -8.97
C GLU A 104 10.40 -9.97 -7.66
N PHE A 105 9.13 -10.14 -7.30
CA PHE A 105 8.72 -11.03 -6.23
C PHE A 105 7.34 -11.63 -6.52
N LYS A 106 6.97 -12.67 -5.77
CA LYS A 106 5.65 -13.30 -5.87
C LYS A 106 4.76 -12.88 -4.70
N THR A 107 3.54 -12.43 -5.00
CA THR A 107 2.60 -11.97 -3.97
C THR A 107 2.07 -13.11 -3.12
N ASP A 108 1.75 -12.84 -1.85
CA ASP A 108 1.28 -13.84 -0.86
C ASP A 108 2.29 -14.98 -0.62
N GLU A 109 3.61 -14.68 -0.67
CA GLU A 109 4.70 -15.67 -0.47
C GLU A 109 5.76 -15.29 0.59
N ASP A 110 5.53 -14.27 1.45
CA ASP A 110 6.51 -13.78 2.45
C ASP A 110 7.88 -13.40 1.87
N GLN A 111 7.92 -12.99 0.61
CA GLN A 111 9.15 -12.48 -0.01
C GLN A 111 9.42 -11.01 0.34
N VAL A 112 8.39 -10.30 0.81
CA VAL A 112 8.46 -8.92 1.30
C VAL A 112 7.60 -8.78 2.55
N ILE A 113 7.74 -7.66 3.27
CA ILE A 113 6.88 -7.32 4.41
C ILE A 113 5.40 -7.30 4.01
N GLN A 114 4.53 -7.73 4.92
CA GLN A 114 3.10 -7.90 4.66
C GLN A 114 2.43 -6.63 4.12
N GLY A 115 2.79 -5.46 4.63
CA GLY A 115 2.22 -4.19 4.21
C GLY A 115 2.59 -3.81 2.77
N LEU A 116 3.80 -4.17 2.32
CA LEU A 116 4.22 -3.94 0.94
C LEU A 116 3.49 -4.89 -0.01
N ASP A 117 3.36 -6.16 0.36
CA ASP A 117 2.60 -7.15 -0.41
C ASP A 117 1.13 -6.71 -0.59
N ALA A 118 0.48 -6.33 0.51
CA ALA A 118 -0.90 -5.86 0.51
C ALA A 118 -1.07 -4.56 -0.29
N ALA A 119 -0.11 -3.64 -0.20
CA ALA A 119 -0.13 -2.41 -0.99
C ALA A 119 -0.04 -2.73 -2.49
N VAL A 120 0.90 -3.57 -2.92
CA VAL A 120 1.08 -3.95 -4.33
C VAL A 120 -0.14 -4.70 -4.89
N LEU A 121 -0.78 -5.56 -4.10
CA LEU A 121 -2.05 -6.22 -4.48
C LEU A 121 -3.18 -5.21 -4.78
N SER A 122 -3.13 -4.02 -4.18
CA SER A 122 -4.11 -2.96 -4.42
C SER A 122 -3.76 -2.05 -5.60
N MET A 123 -2.55 -2.18 -6.16
CA MET A 123 -2.03 -1.29 -7.21
C MET A 123 -2.41 -1.76 -8.61
N LYS A 124 -2.50 -0.80 -9.53
CA LYS A 124 -2.61 -1.06 -10.97
C LYS A 124 -1.24 -0.98 -11.64
N ARG A 125 -1.12 -1.56 -12.83
CA ARG A 125 0.10 -1.45 -13.64
C ARG A 125 0.41 0.03 -13.92
N GLY A 126 1.65 0.45 -13.74
CA GLY A 126 2.11 1.83 -13.89
C GLY A 126 1.74 2.77 -12.73
N GLU A 127 1.05 2.29 -11.69
CA GLU A 127 0.74 3.09 -10.51
C GLU A 127 2.01 3.42 -9.73
N ILE A 128 2.13 4.69 -9.31
CA ILE A 128 3.15 5.14 -8.37
C ILE A 128 2.44 5.56 -7.09
N ALA A 129 2.84 4.99 -5.96
CA ALA A 129 2.23 5.26 -4.67
C ALA A 129 3.27 5.47 -3.57
N PHE A 130 2.89 6.28 -2.59
CA PHE A 130 3.57 6.40 -1.31
C PHE A 130 2.81 5.60 -0.27
N VAL A 131 3.45 4.61 0.34
CA VAL A 131 2.84 3.67 1.28
C VAL A 131 3.42 3.91 2.67
N THR A 132 2.56 4.13 3.65
CA THR A 132 2.92 4.16 5.08
C THR A 132 2.51 2.84 5.70
N ILE A 133 3.47 2.14 6.29
CA ILE A 133 3.28 0.79 6.82
C ILE A 133 3.67 0.81 8.30
N PRO A 134 2.72 0.58 9.21
CA PRO A 134 3.01 0.52 10.65
C PRO A 134 3.77 -0.78 11.00
N PRO A 135 4.45 -0.85 12.15
CA PRO A 135 5.35 -1.96 12.49
C PRO A 135 4.70 -3.33 12.44
N GLU A 136 3.42 -3.46 12.80
CA GLU A 136 2.65 -4.71 12.75
C GLU A 136 2.53 -5.32 11.34
N HIS A 137 2.67 -4.50 10.30
CA HIS A 137 2.69 -4.94 8.89
C HIS A 137 4.07 -4.78 8.24
N ALA A 138 5.08 -4.41 9.00
CA ALA A 138 6.45 -4.18 8.54
C ALA A 138 7.44 -5.16 9.21
N PHE A 139 8.33 -4.66 10.05
CA PHE A 139 9.41 -5.42 10.70
C PHE A 139 9.12 -5.77 12.17
N GLY A 140 7.96 -5.38 12.69
CA GLY A 140 7.52 -5.75 14.04
C GLY A 140 8.39 -5.14 15.14
N SER A 141 8.56 -5.91 16.22
CA SER A 141 9.27 -5.50 17.44
C SER A 141 10.77 -5.79 17.42
N ASP A 142 11.30 -6.31 16.32
CA ASP A 142 12.69 -6.71 16.21
C ASP A 142 13.49 -5.73 15.35
N GLU A 143 14.76 -5.54 15.72
CA GLU A 143 15.70 -4.81 14.88
C GLU A 143 16.00 -5.64 13.63
N THR A 144 15.87 -5.02 12.45
CA THR A 144 16.13 -5.71 11.18
C THR A 144 17.20 -4.99 10.37
N LYS A 145 18.29 -5.67 10.07
CA LYS A 145 19.30 -5.18 9.12
C LYS A 145 18.76 -5.27 7.70
N GLN A 146 18.78 -4.15 6.97
CA GLN A 146 18.45 -4.07 5.55
C GLN A 146 19.71 -3.74 4.73
N ASP A 147 19.56 -3.66 3.42
CA ASP A 147 20.68 -3.53 2.48
C ASP A 147 21.52 -2.25 2.73
N LEU A 148 20.87 -1.15 3.15
CA LEU A 148 21.50 0.17 3.27
C LEU A 148 21.56 0.69 4.71
N ALA A 149 20.63 0.27 5.57
CA ALA A 149 20.58 0.70 6.97
C ALA A 149 19.87 -0.34 7.85
N ILE A 150 19.87 -0.09 9.16
CA ILE A 150 19.12 -0.88 10.14
C ILE A 150 17.76 -0.23 10.36
N VAL A 151 16.71 -1.05 10.40
CA VAL A 151 15.37 -0.62 10.82
C VAL A 151 15.18 -0.97 12.30
N PRO A 152 14.97 0.03 13.18
CA PRO A 152 14.77 -0.22 14.60
C PRO A 152 13.45 -0.97 14.90
N PRO A 153 13.33 -1.62 16.07
CA PRO A 153 12.08 -2.14 16.59
C PRO A 153 10.91 -1.15 16.54
N ASN A 154 9.70 -1.66 16.29
CA ASN A 154 8.44 -0.91 16.34
C ASN A 154 8.41 0.34 15.44
N THR A 155 9.13 0.29 14.32
CA THR A 155 9.24 1.41 13.39
C THR A 155 8.18 1.37 12.30
N THR A 156 7.45 2.47 12.13
CA THR A 156 6.64 2.73 10.92
C THR A 156 7.59 3.05 9.77
N VAL A 157 7.42 2.37 8.64
CA VAL A 157 8.25 2.55 7.45
C VAL A 157 7.46 3.15 6.29
N TYR A 158 8.17 3.84 5.42
CA TYR A 158 7.59 4.56 4.29
C TYR A 158 8.18 4.04 2.99
N TYR A 159 7.33 3.73 2.02
CA TYR A 159 7.76 3.22 0.73
C TYR A 159 7.28 4.10 -0.41
N ASP A 160 8.19 4.53 -1.28
CA ASP A 160 7.87 4.91 -2.64
C ASP A 160 7.83 3.64 -3.48
N VAL A 161 6.71 3.34 -4.15
CA VAL A 161 6.53 2.11 -4.95
C VAL A 161 5.99 2.45 -6.33
N GLU A 162 6.62 1.89 -7.37
CA GLU A 162 6.12 1.85 -8.74
C GLU A 162 5.82 0.40 -9.11
N LEU A 163 4.56 0.09 -9.45
CA LEU A 163 4.20 -1.22 -10.00
C LEU A 163 4.45 -1.24 -11.52
N VAL A 164 5.58 -1.79 -11.95
CA VAL A 164 6.00 -1.77 -13.37
C VAL A 164 5.15 -2.72 -14.21
N SER A 165 5.02 -3.96 -13.77
CA SER A 165 4.23 -5.01 -14.44
C SER A 165 3.87 -6.13 -13.48
N PHE A 166 2.92 -6.95 -13.88
CA PHE A 166 2.60 -8.19 -13.18
C PHE A 166 2.03 -9.23 -14.15
N ASP A 167 2.27 -10.49 -13.82
CA ASP A 167 1.75 -11.66 -14.51
C ASP A 167 0.94 -12.48 -13.52
N LYS A 168 -0.36 -12.63 -13.79
CA LYS A 168 -1.25 -13.46 -12.97
C LYS A 168 -0.98 -14.93 -13.28
N GLU A 169 -1.02 -15.78 -12.25
CA GLU A 169 -1.11 -17.21 -12.52
C GLU A 169 -2.38 -17.52 -13.32
N LYS A 170 -2.25 -18.38 -14.33
CA LYS A 170 -3.40 -18.90 -15.07
C LYS A 170 -4.34 -19.61 -14.10
N GLU A 171 -5.62 -19.33 -14.25
CA GLU A 171 -6.66 -20.00 -13.46
C GLU A 171 -6.90 -21.41 -14.02
N SER A 172 -7.44 -22.35 -13.21
CA SER A 172 -7.61 -23.76 -13.62
C SER A 172 -8.46 -23.90 -14.91
N TRP A 173 -9.42 -22.99 -15.14
CA TRP A 173 -10.25 -22.99 -16.35
C TRP A 173 -9.53 -22.44 -17.60
N GLU A 174 -8.42 -21.72 -17.45
CA GLU A 174 -7.62 -21.20 -18.57
C GLU A 174 -6.60 -22.23 -19.08
N LEU A 175 -6.34 -23.28 -18.29
CA LEU A 175 -5.49 -24.40 -18.66
C LEU A 175 -6.26 -25.30 -19.64
N LYS A 176 -5.75 -25.43 -20.87
CA LYS A 176 -6.47 -26.06 -21.99
C LYS A 176 -6.30 -27.58 -22.04
N ASP A 177 -5.25 -28.11 -21.42
CA ASP A 177 -4.92 -29.54 -21.44
C ASP A 177 -4.96 -30.14 -20.02
N ASN A 178 -5.44 -31.37 -19.92
CA ASN A 178 -5.44 -32.16 -18.69
C ASN A 178 -4.01 -32.38 -18.16
N ALA A 179 -3.00 -32.49 -19.04
CA ALA A 179 -1.62 -32.60 -18.61
C ALA A 179 -1.14 -31.35 -17.85
N GLU A 180 -1.42 -30.15 -18.40
CA GLU A 180 -1.09 -28.86 -17.77
C GLU A 180 -1.82 -28.71 -16.42
N LYS A 181 -3.08 -29.17 -16.33
CA LYS A 181 -3.84 -29.19 -15.06
C LYS A 181 -3.24 -30.12 -14.01
N ILE A 182 -2.85 -31.34 -14.40
CA ILE A 182 -2.23 -32.31 -13.49
C ILE A 182 -0.89 -31.78 -12.97
N GLU A 183 -0.08 -31.20 -13.84
CA GLU A 183 1.21 -30.60 -13.47
C GLU A 183 1.02 -29.39 -12.54
N ALA A 184 0.09 -28.49 -12.86
CA ALA A 184 -0.24 -27.35 -12.02
C ALA A 184 -0.77 -27.78 -10.64
N ALA A 185 -1.63 -28.81 -10.59
CA ALA A 185 -2.15 -29.39 -9.36
C ALA A 185 -1.04 -30.01 -8.49
N ALA A 186 -0.13 -30.78 -9.10
CA ALA A 186 1.02 -31.36 -8.42
C ALA A 186 1.92 -30.27 -7.83
N LYS A 187 2.25 -29.24 -8.62
CA LYS A 187 3.04 -28.08 -8.17
C LYS A 187 2.37 -27.37 -7.00
N LYS A 188 1.06 -27.10 -7.07
CA LYS A 188 0.31 -26.42 -5.99
C LYS A 188 0.24 -27.26 -4.72
N LYS A 189 0.11 -28.58 -4.84
CA LYS A 189 0.20 -29.52 -3.72
C LYS A 189 1.58 -29.44 -3.06
N ASP A 190 2.65 -29.46 -3.84
CA ASP A 190 4.01 -29.39 -3.32
C ASP A 190 4.31 -28.04 -2.65
N GLU A 191 3.89 -26.93 -3.25
CA GLU A 191 3.92 -25.60 -2.62
C GLU A 191 3.16 -25.58 -1.28
N GLY A 192 1.95 -26.18 -1.25
CA GLY A 192 1.16 -26.31 -0.03
C GLY A 192 1.88 -27.12 1.06
N ASN A 193 2.54 -28.21 0.68
CA ASN A 193 3.31 -29.05 1.59
C ASN A 193 4.50 -28.30 2.20
N VAL A 194 5.16 -27.44 1.44
CA VAL A 194 6.26 -26.59 1.95
C VAL A 194 5.72 -25.67 3.05
N TRP A 195 4.63 -24.95 2.80
CA TRP A 195 4.02 -24.07 3.80
C TRP A 195 3.50 -24.83 5.02
N PHE A 196 2.94 -26.02 4.82
CA PHE A 196 2.44 -26.87 5.90
C PHE A 196 3.58 -27.28 6.84
N LYS A 197 4.72 -27.72 6.27
CA LYS A 197 5.92 -28.08 7.05
C LYS A 197 6.51 -26.88 7.81
N MET A 198 6.35 -25.67 7.30
CA MET A 198 6.75 -24.43 7.97
C MET A 198 5.74 -23.94 9.03
N GLY A 199 4.68 -24.70 9.30
CA GLY A 199 3.63 -24.33 10.26
C GLY A 199 2.68 -23.22 9.78
N LYS A 200 2.79 -22.79 8.51
CA LYS A 200 1.96 -21.71 7.93
C LYS A 200 0.68 -22.27 7.31
N TYR A 201 -0.18 -22.83 8.16
CA TYR A 201 -1.35 -23.60 7.74
C TYR A 201 -2.36 -22.81 6.88
N ALA A 202 -2.57 -21.52 7.16
CA ALA A 202 -3.47 -20.69 6.36
C ALA A 202 -3.04 -20.61 4.89
N ARG A 203 -1.74 -20.49 4.64
CA ARG A 203 -1.17 -20.46 3.28
C ARG A 203 -1.14 -21.82 2.63
N ALA A 204 -0.80 -22.85 3.39
CA ALA A 204 -0.90 -24.23 2.93
C ALA A 204 -2.33 -24.52 2.43
N SER A 205 -3.34 -24.15 3.22
CA SER A 205 -4.75 -24.29 2.89
C SER A 205 -5.12 -23.54 1.60
N LYS A 206 -4.69 -22.28 1.43
CA LYS A 206 -4.90 -21.53 0.17
C LYS A 206 -4.33 -22.29 -1.04
N ARG A 207 -3.13 -22.87 -0.93
CA ARG A 207 -2.49 -23.62 -2.04
C ARG A 207 -3.21 -24.93 -2.33
N TYR A 208 -3.60 -25.69 -1.30
CA TYR A 208 -4.41 -26.90 -1.49
C TYR A 208 -5.79 -26.59 -2.09
N GLY A 209 -6.41 -25.46 -1.71
CA GLY A 209 -7.68 -25.03 -2.30
C GLY A 209 -7.59 -24.80 -3.82
N LYS A 210 -6.44 -24.33 -4.33
CA LYS A 210 -6.19 -24.18 -5.77
C LYS A 210 -6.05 -25.51 -6.53
N VAL A 211 -5.92 -26.64 -5.84
CA VAL A 211 -5.88 -28.00 -6.44
C VAL A 211 -7.30 -28.53 -6.71
N ILE A 212 -8.30 -28.05 -5.97
CA ILE A 212 -9.67 -28.56 -6.02
C ILE A 212 -10.48 -27.74 -7.04
N VAL A 213 -10.15 -27.83 -8.33
CA VAL A 213 -11.00 -27.34 -9.44
C VAL A 213 -10.74 -28.15 -10.72
#